data_AF-A0AAD7DHB6-F1
#
_entry.id   AF-A0AAD7DHB6-F1
#
_cell.length_a   1.000
_cell.length_b   1.000
_cell.length_c   1.000
_cell.angle_alpha   90.00
_cell.angle_beta   90.00
_cell.angle_gamma   90.00
#
_symmetry.space_group_name_H-M   'P 1'
#
loop_
_entity.id
_entity.type
_entity.pdbx_description
1 polymer ?
#
loop_
_entity_poly.entity_id
_entity_poly.type
_entity_poly.pdbx_seq_one_letter_code
_entity_poly.pdbx_strand_id
1 'polypeptide(L)'
;ILYIDATSEQTLETDLQTIAPAMVGNSPQATLRWLTRKQEEWLLFFDNADDTKLDISTFFPSCTFGNILSTTHNQELCTYASMHCIQAGPRMTKF
;
A
#
# COMPACT_ATOMS: atom_id res chain seq x y z
N ILE A 1 -11.10 2.85 3.46
CA ILE A 1 -9.89 2.02 3.25
C ILE A 1 -9.73 1.85 1.75
N LEU A 2 -8.52 2.00 1.25
CA LEU A 2 -8.16 1.88 -0.16
C LEU A 2 -7.25 0.65 -0.28
N TYR A 3 -7.77 -0.40 -0.91
CA TYR A 3 -7.08 -1.67 -1.05
C TYR A 3 -6.15 -1.62 -2.27
N ILE A 4 -4.96 -2.18 -2.14
CA ILE A 4 -3.96 -2.30 -3.20
C ILE A 4 -3.32 -3.69 -3.12
N ASP A 5 -3.34 -4.43 -4.22
CA ASP A 5 -2.60 -5.67 -4.39
C ASP A 5 -1.12 -5.38 -4.71
N ALA A 6 -0.25 -5.62 -3.73
CA ALA A 6 1.19 -5.40 -3.81
C ALA A 6 1.97 -6.64 -4.32
N THR A 7 1.30 -7.61 -4.94
CA THR A 7 1.95 -8.81 -5.52
C THR A 7 3.02 -8.46 -6.56
N SER A 8 2.83 -7.37 -7.31
CA SER A 8 3.77 -6.92 -8.34
C SER A 8 3.67 -5.42 -8.61
N GLU A 9 4.66 -4.85 -9.30
CA GLU A 9 4.60 -3.47 -9.78
C GLU A 9 3.34 -3.22 -10.64
N GLN A 10 2.98 -4.16 -11.50
CA GLN A 10 1.82 -3.99 -12.38
C GLN A 10 0.48 -3.98 -11.63
N THR A 11 0.33 -4.80 -10.57
CA THR A 11 -0.87 -4.78 -9.74
C THR A 11 -0.96 -3.49 -8.92
N LEU A 12 0.17 -3.01 -8.39
CA LEU A 12 0.26 -1.71 -7.70
C LEU A 12 -0.18 -0.57 -8.61
N GLU A 13 0.38 -0.49 -9.82
CA GLU A 13 0.04 0.55 -10.78
C GLU A 13 -1.43 0.50 -11.19
N THR A 14 -1.95 -0.70 -11.45
CA THR A 14 -3.34 -0.91 -11.87
C THR A 14 -4.29 -0.46 -10.76
N ASP A 15 -4.09 -0.91 -9.53
CA ASP A 15 -4.99 -0.59 -8.41
C ASP A 15 -4.94 0.90 -8.07
N LEU A 16 -3.75 1.51 -8.04
CA LEU A 16 -3.61 2.95 -7.80
C LEU A 16 -4.34 3.78 -8.85
N GLN A 17 -4.30 3.39 -10.12
CA GLN A 17 -5.00 4.09 -11.19
C GLN A 17 -6.54 4.08 -10.98
N THR A 18 -7.08 3.05 -10.32
CA THR A 18 -8.53 2.95 -10.06
C THR A 18 -9.01 3.73 -8.83
N ILE A 19 -8.11 4.13 -7.94
CA ILE A 19 -8.45 4.80 -6.67
C ILE A 19 -8.91 6.25 -6.88
N ALA A 20 -8.27 6.98 -7.80
CA ALA A 20 -8.55 8.40 -7.98
C ALA A 20 -9.78 8.65 -8.88
N PRO A 21 -10.52 9.75 -8.67
CA PRO A 21 -11.55 10.18 -9.60
C PRO A 21 -10.99 10.37 -11.02
N ALA A 22 -11.75 10.01 -12.05
CA ALA A 22 -11.31 10.06 -13.45
C ALA A 22 -10.74 11.44 -13.88
N MET A 23 -11.16 12.53 -13.23
CA MET A 23 -10.68 13.88 -13.51
C MET A 23 -9.26 14.19 -12.99
N VAL A 24 -8.69 13.33 -12.14
CA VAL A 24 -7.35 13.46 -11.58
C VAL A 24 -6.27 13.00 -12.57
N GLY A 25 -6.66 12.15 -13.53
CA GLY A 25 -5.75 11.49 -14.47
C GLY A 25 -5.55 10.02 -14.12
N ASN A 26 -5.17 9.22 -15.12
CA ASN A 26 -5.05 7.77 -15.00
C ASN A 26 -3.57 7.35 -14.86
N SER A 27 -2.90 7.82 -13.82
CA SER A 27 -1.55 7.36 -13.48
C SER A 27 -1.38 7.18 -11.96
N PRO A 28 -0.50 6.26 -11.52
CA PRO A 28 -0.26 6.06 -10.10
C PRO A 28 0.19 7.36 -9.42
N GLN A 29 1.08 8.13 -10.07
CA GLN A 29 1.58 9.40 -9.52
C GLN A 29 0.49 10.47 -9.39
N ALA A 30 -0.50 10.48 -10.29
CA ALA A 30 -1.64 11.37 -10.20
C ALA A 30 -2.52 11.01 -8.99
N THR A 31 -2.78 9.71 -8.78
CA THR A 31 -3.48 9.19 -7.59
C THR A 31 -2.76 9.55 -6.30
N LEU A 32 -1.44 9.33 -6.22
CA LEU A 32 -0.65 9.66 -5.03
C LEU A 32 -0.74 11.15 -4.71
N ARG A 33 -0.61 12.02 -5.72
CA ARG A 33 -0.77 13.48 -5.56
C ARG A 33 -2.20 13.88 -5.15
N TRP A 34 -3.20 13.13 -5.56
CA TRP A 34 -4.58 13.37 -5.13
C TRP A 34 -4.77 13.00 -3.65
N LEU A 35 -4.18 11.89 -3.19
CA LEU A 35 -4.19 11.49 -1.77
C LEU A 35 -3.53 12.55 -0.89
N THR A 36 -2.42 13.17 -1.33
CA THR A 36 -1.75 14.27 -0.58
C THR A 36 -2.59 15.55 -0.50
N ARG A 37 -3.74 15.64 -1.18
CA ARG A 37 -4.67 16.78 -1.09
C ARG A 37 -5.93 16.45 -0.31
N LYS A 38 -6.15 15.17 -0.04
CA LYS A 38 -7.31 14.70 0.69
C LYS A 38 -7.07 14.87 2.20
N GLN A 39 -7.63 15.93 2.77
CA GLN A 39 -7.53 16.23 4.21
C GLN A 39 -8.40 15.30 5.09
N GLU A 40 -9.16 14.39 4.48
CA GLU A 40 -9.92 13.35 5.18
C GLU A 40 -9.02 12.18 5.60
N GLU A 41 -9.45 11.44 6.63
CA GLU A 41 -8.77 10.20 7.01
C GLU A 41 -8.91 9.14 5.92
N TRP A 42 -7.77 8.59 5.49
CA TRP A 42 -7.71 7.43 4.61
C TRP A 42 -6.64 6.45 5.10
N LEU A 43 -6.81 5.20 4.67
CA LEU A 43 -5.89 4.10 4.93
C LEU A 43 -5.57 3.45 3.57
N LEU A 44 -4.30 3.47 3.17
CA LEU A 44 -3.79 2.60 2.11
C LEU A 44 -3.47 1.24 2.72
N PHE A 45 -4.07 0.19 2.20
CA PHE A 45 -3.84 -1.18 2.64
C PHE A 45 -3.23 -1.98 1.49
N PHE A 46 -1.93 -2.25 1.61
CA PHE A 46 -1.13 -3.02 0.67
C PHE A 46 -1.09 -4.49 1.08
N ASP A 47 -1.80 -5.35 0.36
CA ASP A 47 -1.78 -6.80 0.62
C ASP A 47 -0.77 -7.54 -0.26
N ASN A 48 -0.27 -8.68 0.20
CA ASN A 48 0.71 -9.52 -0.53
C ASN A 48 2.02 -8.83 -0.91
N ALA A 49 2.53 -7.91 -0.07
CA ALA A 49 3.82 -7.25 -0.30
C ALA A 49 4.99 -8.19 0.02
N ASP A 50 5.16 -9.25 -0.76
CA ASP A 50 6.11 -10.34 -0.48
C ASP A 50 7.43 -10.23 -1.26
N ASP A 51 7.47 -9.43 -2.32
CA ASP A 51 8.65 -9.28 -3.18
C ASP A 51 9.69 -8.32 -2.56
N THR A 52 10.79 -8.88 -2.07
CA THR A 52 11.93 -8.13 -1.52
C THR A 52 12.61 -7.18 -2.49
N LYS A 53 12.46 -7.40 -3.80
CA LYS A 53 13.09 -6.57 -4.84
C LYS A 53 12.20 -5.38 -5.23
N LEU A 54 10.94 -5.42 -4.82
CA LEU A 54 9.96 -4.38 -5.10
C LEU A 54 9.96 -3.36 -3.97
N ASP A 55 10.41 -2.15 -4.27
CA ASP A 55 10.33 -1.04 -3.32
C ASP A 55 8.92 -0.44 -3.33
N ILE A 56 8.03 -0.98 -2.50
CA ILE A 56 6.65 -0.49 -2.36
C ILE A 56 6.57 0.94 -1.83
N SER A 57 7.64 1.48 -1.22
CA SER A 57 7.64 2.83 -0.69
C SER A 57 7.56 3.90 -1.78
N THR A 58 7.96 3.56 -3.01
CA THR A 58 7.76 4.39 -4.20
C THR A 58 6.30 4.66 -4.53
N PHE A 59 5.39 3.83 -4.00
CA PHE A 59 3.94 3.94 -4.13
C PHE A 59 3.28 4.61 -2.93
N PHE A 60 4.06 5.23 -2.03
CA PHE A 60 3.51 5.99 -0.91
C PHE A 60 3.26 7.45 -1.31
N PRO A 61 2.14 8.05 -0.89
CA PRO A 61 1.93 9.47 -1.09
C PRO A 61 2.92 10.26 -0.23
N SER A 62 3.54 11.28 -0.82
CA SER A 62 4.48 12.16 -0.13
C SER A 62 3.74 13.17 0.75
N CYS A 63 3.18 12.70 1.87
CA CYS A 63 2.47 13.50 2.87
C CYS A 63 2.72 12.99 4.29
N THR A 64 2.42 13.84 5.29
CA THR A 64 2.58 13.54 6.72
C THR A 64 1.29 13.06 7.39
N PHE A 65 0.25 12.81 6.60
CA PHE A 65 -1.07 12.38 7.06
C PHE A 65 -1.59 11.21 6.24
N GLY A 66 -2.62 10.54 6.78
CA GLY A 66 -3.10 9.26 6.29
C GLY A 66 -2.34 8.10 6.92
N ASN A 67 -2.93 6.91 6.84
CA ASN A 67 -2.33 5.69 7.38
C ASN A 67 -1.94 4.75 6.24
N ILE A 68 -0.84 4.02 6.43
CA ILE A 68 -0.38 2.98 5.50
C ILE A 68 -0.23 1.69 6.31
N LEU A 69 -0.86 0.62 5.85
CA LEU A 69 -0.71 -0.72 6.40
C LEU A 69 -0.31 -1.65 5.26
N SER A 70 0.68 -2.50 5.50
CA SER A 70 1.11 -3.52 4.55
C SER A 70 1.14 -4.89 5.23
N THR A 71 0.69 -5.91 4.51
CA THR A 71 0.80 -7.31 4.90
C THR A 71 1.81 -8.03 4.02
N THR A 72 2.67 -8.81 4.66
CA THR A 72 3.74 -9.57 4.03
C THR A 72 3.97 -10.89 4.78
N HIS A 73 4.29 -11.94 4.04
CA HIS A 73 4.80 -13.21 4.54
C HIS A 73 6.33 -13.15 4.77
N ASN A 74 7.00 -12.12 4.26
CA ASN A 74 8.44 -11.97 4.37
C ASN A 74 8.84 -11.01 5.50
N GLN A 75 9.45 -11.56 6.55
CA GLN A 75 9.90 -10.77 7.71
C GLN A 75 11.01 -9.77 7.39
N GLU A 76 11.78 -9.97 6.33
CA GLU A 76 12.82 -9.02 5.90
C GLU A 76 12.21 -7.68 5.47
N LEU A 77 10.94 -7.67 5.05
CA LEU A 77 10.22 -6.48 4.62
C LEU A 77 9.65 -5.67 5.78
N CYS A 78 9.84 -6.11 7.03
CA CYS A 78 9.62 -5.27 8.21
C CYS A 78 10.47 -3.98 8.19
N THR A 79 11.54 -3.93 7.39
CA THR A 79 12.38 -2.74 7.21
C THR A 79 11.62 -1.53 6.64
N TYR A 80 10.53 -1.74 5.92
CA TYR A 80 9.67 -0.66 5.42
C TYR A 80 8.72 -0.08 6.47
N ALA A 81 8.59 -0.72 7.64
CA ALA A 81 7.70 -0.25 8.69
C ALA A 81 8.32 0.93 9.45
N SER A 82 7.72 2.11 9.30
CA SER A 82 8.16 3.32 10.03
C SER A 82 7.77 3.31 11.51
N MET A 83 6.77 2.49 11.90
CA MET A 83 6.22 2.48 13.27
C MET A 83 6.17 1.08 13.88
N HIS A 84 5.54 0.10 13.22
CA HIS A 84 5.34 -1.24 13.78
C HIS A 84 5.38 -2.28 12.66
N CYS A 85 6.18 -3.34 12.86
CA CYS A 85 6.02 -4.59 12.14
C CYS A 85 5.51 -5.65 13.11
N ILE A 86 4.33 -6.21 12.84
CA ILE A 86 3.70 -7.19 13.71
C ILE A 86 3.73 -8.55 13.01
N GLN A 87 4.37 -9.53 13.64
CA GLN A 87 4.20 -10.93 13.24
C GLN A 87 2.81 -11.41 13.68
N ALA A 88 1.94 -11.66 12.72
CA ALA A 88 0.72 -12.40 12.98
C ALA A 88 1.07 -13.85 13.35
N GLY A 89 0.39 -14.41 14.35
CA GLY A 89 0.51 -15.82 14.70
C GLY A 89 0.12 -16.74 13.53
N PRO A 90 0.49 -18.03 13.57
CA PRO A 90 0.19 -18.96 12.50
C PRO A 90 -1.31 -18.98 12.19
N ARG A 91 -1.65 -18.99 10.90
CA ARG A 91 -3.03 -19.13 10.44
C ARG A 91 -3.56 -20.46 10.98
N MET A 92 -4.47 -20.39 11.96
CA MET A 92 -5.12 -21.60 12.50
C MET A 92 -6.02 -22.21 11.43
N THR A 93 -5.48 -23.13 10.63
CA THR A 93 -6.28 -24.13 9.92
C THR A 93 -6.79 -25.10 10.97
N LYS A 94 -8.08 -24.96 11.35
CA LYS A 94 -8.75 -25.99 12.14
C LYS A 94 -8.70 -27.32 11.37
N PHE A 95 -8.27 -28.37 12.07
CA PHE A 95 -8.35 -29.78 11.64
C PHE A 95 -9.79 -30.26 11.59
#